data_AF-A0A8X6LLR5-F1
#
_entry.id   AF-A0A8X6LLR5-F1
#
_cell.length_a   1.000
_cell.length_b   1.000
_cell.length_c   1.000
_cell.angle_alpha   90.00
_cell.angle_beta   90.00
_cell.angle_gamma   90.00
#
_symmetry.space_group_name_H-M   'P 1'
#
loop_
_entity.id
_entity.type
_entity.pdbx_description
1 polymer ?
#
loop_
_entity_poly.entity_id
_entity_poly.type
_entity_poly.pdbx_seq_one_letter_code
_entity_poly.pdbx_strand_id
1 'polypeptide(L)'
;MYLAFVKAYPDSNIHQRLYRRVFRKSFPKLSFPRPRSDTCSSCDLLKNKINTTVRLEKLKLTAKKELHLRKGVKLLNEDNASSRMPSSGTCTINMDMQHVIFTPTLTHSSMFYSRQLSNFNLFIHNGDTSTSFMCLWHEGMAGRGGMRLPPVF
;
A
#
# COMPACT_ATOMS: atom_id res chain seq x y z
N MET A 1 13.12 2.69 -7.07
CA MET A 1 13.55 2.22 -8.41
C MET A 1 15.05 2.33 -8.63
N TYR A 2 15.68 3.52 -8.55
CA TYR A 2 17.15 3.62 -8.71
C TYR A 2 17.94 2.72 -7.74
N LEU A 3 17.59 2.69 -6.46
CA LEU A 3 18.26 1.82 -5.48
C LEU A 3 18.08 0.33 -5.79
N ALA A 4 16.90 -0.07 -6.29
CA ALA A 4 16.66 -1.45 -6.72
C ALA A 4 17.47 -1.81 -7.97
N PHE A 5 17.64 -0.86 -8.89
CA PHE A 5 18.50 -1.01 -10.07
C PHE A 5 19.96 -1.20 -9.67
N VAL A 6 20.50 -0.39 -8.76
CA VAL A 6 21.87 -0.55 -8.25
C VAL A 6 22.05 -1.89 -7.52
N LYS A 7 21.04 -2.34 -6.78
CA LYS A 7 21.07 -3.66 -6.11
C LYS A 7 21.09 -4.83 -7.11
N ALA A 8 20.41 -4.70 -8.25
CA ALA A 8 20.38 -5.71 -9.30
C ALA A 8 21.64 -5.67 -10.20
N TYR A 9 22.24 -4.49 -10.37
CA TYR A 9 23.42 -4.26 -11.21
C TYR A 9 24.49 -3.47 -10.43
N PRO A 10 25.16 -4.11 -9.46
CA PRO A 10 26.12 -3.44 -8.59
C PRO A 10 27.32 -2.85 -9.34
N ASP A 11 27.72 -3.44 -10.47
CA ASP A 11 28.84 -2.97 -11.30
C ASP A 11 28.49 -1.74 -12.16
N SER A 12 27.22 -1.34 -12.18
CA SER A 12 26.77 -0.20 -12.98
C SER A 12 27.08 1.13 -12.29
N ASN A 13 28.09 1.85 -12.78
CA ASN A 13 28.42 3.20 -12.30
C ASN A 13 27.54 4.27 -12.98
N ILE A 14 26.22 4.18 -12.77
CA ILE A 14 25.24 5.08 -13.40
C ILE A 14 24.77 6.09 -12.36
N HIS A 15 24.99 7.37 -12.63
CA HIS A 15 24.48 8.44 -11.78
C HIS A 15 22.94 8.48 -11.79
N GLN A 16 22.31 8.70 -10.62
CA GLN A 16 20.84 8.73 -10.44
C GLN A 16 20.12 9.65 -11.45
N ARG A 17 20.75 10.77 -11.81
CA ARG A 17 20.20 11.73 -12.78
C ARG A 17 20.08 11.14 -14.19
N LEU A 18 21.05 10.32 -14.61
CA LEU A 18 21.04 9.63 -15.91
C LEU A 18 19.97 8.55 -15.92
N TYR A 19 19.92 7.71 -14.88
CA TYR A 19 18.88 6.69 -14.70
C TYR A 19 17.47 7.32 -14.79
N ARG A 20 17.23 8.40 -14.03
CA ARG A 20 15.94 9.10 -14.04
C ARG A 20 15.58 9.65 -15.43
N ARG A 21 16.57 10.17 -16.17
CA ARG A 21 16.35 10.71 -17.52
C ARG A 21 15.94 9.62 -18.50
N VAL A 22 16.70 8.53 -18.54
CA VAL A 22 16.43 7.37 -19.41
C VAL A 22 15.09 6.74 -19.05
N PHE A 23 14.82 6.57 -17.77
CA PHE A 23 13.57 5.99 -17.27
C PHE A 23 12.36 6.82 -17.70
N ARG A 24 12.40 8.15 -17.52
CA ARG A 24 11.30 9.04 -17.94
C ARG A 24 11.12 9.10 -19.45
N LYS A 25 12.21 9.02 -20.23
CA LYS A 25 12.15 9.00 -21.69
C LYS A 25 11.53 7.69 -22.21
N SER A 26 11.91 6.56 -21.61
CA SER A 26 11.48 5.23 -22.05
C SER A 26 10.09 4.86 -21.54
N PHE A 27 9.70 5.38 -20.37
CA PHE A 27 8.41 5.13 -19.73
C PHE A 27 7.67 6.44 -19.41
N PRO A 28 7.30 7.24 -20.42
CA PRO A 28 6.72 8.57 -20.21
C PRO A 28 5.34 8.53 -19.53
N LYS A 29 4.61 7.42 -19.67
CA LYS A 29 3.28 7.21 -19.05
C LYS A 29 3.36 6.57 -17.66
N LEU A 30 4.52 6.11 -17.23
CA LEU A 30 4.69 5.44 -15.95
C LEU A 30 4.91 6.48 -14.85
N SER A 31 3.90 6.70 -14.04
CA SER A 31 3.97 7.55 -12.85
C SER A 31 3.76 6.71 -11.60
N PHE A 32 4.53 7.01 -10.54
CA PHE A 32 4.34 6.44 -9.22
C PHE A 32 3.66 7.51 -8.36
N PRO A 33 2.31 7.58 -8.36
CA PRO A 33 1.62 8.44 -7.42
C PRO A 33 2.02 8.04 -6.00
N ARG A 34 1.96 9.01 -5.08
CA ARG A 34 2.10 8.66 -3.67
C ARG A 34 0.99 7.66 -3.33
N PRO A 35 1.30 6.55 -2.65
CA PRO A 35 0.28 5.64 -2.16
C PRO A 35 -0.77 6.44 -1.40
N ARG A 36 -2.04 6.22 -1.72
CA ARG A 36 -3.12 6.73 -0.86
C ARG A 36 -3.07 5.89 0.40
N SER A 37 -2.98 6.54 1.56
CA SER A 37 -3.16 5.86 2.83
C SER A 37 -4.65 5.85 3.15
N ASP A 38 -5.17 4.68 3.48
CA ASP A 38 -6.54 4.59 3.98
C ASP A 38 -6.65 5.34 5.30
N THR A 39 -7.78 6.01 5.47
CA THR A 39 -8.08 6.84 6.64
C THR A 39 -9.17 6.18 7.46
N CYS A 40 -8.98 6.17 8.79
CA CYS A 40 -10.04 5.77 9.69
C CYS A 40 -11.09 6.90 9.83
N SER A 41 -12.27 6.57 10.35
CA SER A 41 -13.36 7.52 10.60
C SER A 41 -12.90 8.76 11.41
N SER A 42 -12.00 8.58 12.37
CA SER A 42 -11.42 9.66 13.16
C SER A 42 -10.53 10.58 12.32
N CYS A 43 -9.72 10.01 11.42
CA CYS A 43 -8.89 10.78 10.48
C CYS A 43 -9.75 11.60 9.53
N ASP A 44 -10.85 11.04 9.02
CA ASP A 44 -11.78 11.72 8.12
C ASP A 44 -12.53 12.84 8.82
N LEU A 45 -13.05 12.58 10.03
CA LEU A 45 -13.70 13.60 10.84
C LEU A 45 -12.76 14.77 11.12
N LEU A 46 -11.51 14.49 11.53
CA LEU A 46 -10.53 15.54 11.79
C LEU A 46 -10.16 16.30 10.51
N LYS A 47 -10.01 15.60 9.37
CA LYS A 47 -9.74 16.21 8.08
C LYS A 47 -10.87 17.14 7.64
N ASN A 48 -12.12 16.71 7.80
CA ASN A 48 -13.29 17.51 7.49
C ASN A 48 -13.34 18.75 8.38
N LYS A 49 -13.15 18.61 9.70
CA LYS A 49 -13.09 19.75 10.63
C LYS A 49 -11.98 20.73 10.29
N ILE A 50 -10.79 20.25 9.93
CA ILE A 50 -9.64 21.09 9.51
C ILE A 50 -9.95 21.89 8.24
N ASN A 51 -10.74 21.32 7.33
CA ASN A 51 -11.12 21.98 6.08
C ASN A 51 -12.20 23.05 6.29
N THR A 52 -13.05 22.90 7.31
CA THR A 52 -14.17 23.82 7.58
C THR A 52 -13.86 24.91 8.63
N THR A 53 -12.74 24.83 9.36
CA THR A 53 -12.39 25.79 10.44
C THR A 53 -11.43 26.90 10.01
N VAL A 54 -11.57 28.07 10.65
CA VAL A 54 -10.71 29.26 10.46
C VAL A 54 -9.43 29.17 11.31
N ARG A 55 -8.40 29.92 10.89
CA ARG A 55 -6.94 29.77 11.16
C ARG A 55 -6.50 29.38 12.58
N LEU A 56 -7.14 29.84 13.66
CA LEU A 56 -6.69 29.59 15.04
C LEU A 56 -7.03 28.18 15.55
N GLU A 57 -8.21 27.65 15.25
CA GLU A 57 -8.60 26.30 15.68
C GLU A 57 -7.98 25.20 14.83
N LYS A 58 -7.60 25.55 13.59
CA LYS A 58 -6.97 24.64 12.65
C LYS A 58 -5.69 24.02 13.21
N LEU A 59 -4.86 24.80 13.91
CA LEU A 59 -3.62 24.32 14.52
C LEU A 59 -3.87 23.24 15.59
N LYS A 60 -4.90 23.42 16.43
CA LYS A 60 -5.28 22.43 17.46
C LYS A 60 -5.77 21.14 16.82
N LEU A 61 -6.60 21.25 15.77
CA LEU A 61 -7.12 20.08 15.06
C LEU A 61 -6.03 19.34 14.28
N THR A 62 -5.07 20.05 13.68
CA THR A 62 -3.91 19.42 13.03
C THR A 62 -3.02 18.69 14.04
N ALA A 63 -2.74 19.30 15.19
CA ALA A 63 -1.98 18.65 16.26
C ALA A 63 -2.70 17.40 16.79
N LYS A 64 -4.03 17.47 16.95
CA LYS A 64 -4.85 16.31 17.35
C LYS A 64 -4.79 15.18 16.32
N LYS A 65 -4.86 15.50 15.03
CA LYS A 65 -4.71 14.54 13.93
C LYS A 65 -3.32 13.90 13.94
N GLU A 66 -2.27 14.69 14.11
CA GLU A 66 -0.91 14.20 14.18
C GLU A 66 -0.70 13.27 15.38
N LEU A 67 -1.20 13.64 16.56
CA LEU A 67 -1.14 12.80 17.75
C LEU A 67 -1.85 11.46 17.53
N HIS A 68 -3.02 11.46 16.90
CA HIS A 68 -3.75 10.24 16.57
C HIS A 68 -2.92 9.31 15.66
N LEU A 69 -2.31 9.86 14.60
CA LEU A 69 -1.45 9.09 13.70
C LEU A 69 -0.21 8.53 14.43
N ARG A 70 0.46 9.35 15.26
CA ARG A 70 1.62 8.91 16.04
C ARG A 70 1.27 7.79 17.01
N LYS A 71 0.10 7.84 17.65
CA LYS A 71 -0.37 6.76 18.54
C LYS A 71 -0.55 5.44 17.79
N GLY A 72 -1.18 5.47 16.62
CA GLY A 72 -1.36 4.26 15.79
C GLY A 72 -0.03 3.63 15.38
N VAL A 73 0.91 4.45 14.91
CA VAL A 73 2.27 3.99 14.55
C VAL A 73 3.01 3.43 15.75
N LYS A 74 2.87 4.07 16.92
CA LYS A 74 3.54 3.61 18.15
C LYS A 74 3.07 2.21 18.55
N LEU A 75 1.76 1.97 18.58
CA LEU A 75 1.18 0.66 18.92
C LEU A 75 1.67 -0.43 17.96
N LEU A 76 1.61 -0.17 16.65
CA LEU A 76 2.09 -1.13 15.65
C LEU A 76 3.58 -1.46 15.83
N ASN A 77 4.40 -0.45 16.14
CA ASN A 77 5.82 -0.66 16.36
C ASN A 77 6.10 -1.44 17.66
N GLU A 78 5.32 -1.22 18.71
CA GLU A 78 5.39 -1.96 19.97
C GLU A 78 5.03 -3.44 19.76
N ASP A 79 3.95 -3.73 19.01
CA ASP A 79 3.52 -5.09 18.67
C ASP A 79 4.53 -5.83 17.77
N ASN A 80 5.17 -5.10 16.85
CA ASN A 80 6.25 -5.66 16.04
C ASN A 80 7.55 -5.86 16.83
N ALA A 81 7.82 -5.02 17.83
CA ALA A 81 9.00 -5.16 18.68
C ALA A 81 8.85 -6.32 19.66
N SER A 82 7.66 -6.49 20.26
CA SER A 82 7.38 -7.57 21.21
C SER A 82 7.45 -8.94 20.54
N SER A 83 6.89 -9.07 19.33
CA SER A 83 6.90 -10.33 18.56
C SER A 83 8.31 -10.77 18.13
N ARG A 84 9.23 -9.82 17.89
CA ARG A 84 10.64 -10.10 17.56
C ARG A 84 11.52 -10.53 18.73
N MET A 85 11.01 -10.48 19.97
CA MET A 85 11.81 -10.85 21.14
C MET A 85 12.14 -12.35 21.10
N PRO A 86 13.37 -12.79 21.46
CA PRO A 86 13.76 -14.19 21.41
C PRO A 86 12.89 -15.14 22.26
N SER A 87 12.20 -14.59 23.26
CA SER A 87 11.31 -15.30 24.18
C SER A 87 9.82 -15.11 23.86
N SER A 88 9.49 -14.46 22.75
CA SER A 88 8.10 -14.22 22.36
C SER A 88 7.49 -15.52 21.80
N GLY A 89 6.33 -15.91 22.34
CA GLY A 89 5.49 -16.97 21.77
C GLY A 89 4.43 -16.43 20.81
N THR A 90 4.55 -15.17 20.38
CA THR A 90 3.51 -14.43 19.65
C THR A 90 4.05 -13.90 18.33
N CYS A 91 3.42 -14.27 17.23
CA CYS A 91 3.73 -13.78 15.88
C CYS A 91 2.78 -12.65 15.49
N THR A 92 3.31 -11.53 15.01
CA THR A 92 2.48 -10.41 14.52
C THR A 92 2.32 -10.52 13.01
N ILE A 93 1.09 -10.74 12.53
CA ILE A 93 0.79 -10.79 11.10
C ILE A 93 -0.18 -9.66 10.74
N ASN A 94 0.25 -8.78 9.84
CA ASN A 94 -0.59 -7.72 9.30
C ASN A 94 -1.08 -8.12 7.91
N MET A 95 -2.40 -8.24 7.73
CA MET A 95 -2.99 -8.57 6.44
C MET A 95 -3.87 -7.42 5.97
N ASP A 96 -3.80 -7.11 4.67
CA ASP A 96 -4.65 -6.12 4.03
C ASP A 96 -5.10 -6.61 2.66
N MET A 97 -6.39 -6.43 2.34
CA MET A 97 -6.94 -6.80 1.05
C MET A 97 -7.15 -5.54 0.23
N GLN A 98 -6.46 -5.45 -0.91
CA GLN A 98 -6.60 -4.29 -1.77
C GLN A 98 -7.97 -4.27 -2.46
N HIS A 99 -8.43 -3.06 -2.79
CA HIS A 99 -9.60 -2.87 -3.64
C HIS A 99 -9.48 -3.68 -4.93
N VAL A 100 -10.59 -4.27 -5.37
CA VAL A 100 -10.66 -5.10 -6.58
C VAL A 100 -10.10 -4.33 -7.78
N ILE A 101 -9.15 -4.95 -8.48
CA ILE A 101 -8.50 -4.37 -9.65
C ILE A 101 -9.18 -4.97 -10.89
N PHE A 102 -9.89 -4.13 -11.63
CA PHE A 102 -10.53 -4.57 -12.87
C PHE A 102 -9.57 -4.47 -14.06
N THR A 103 -9.48 -5.54 -14.85
CA THR A 103 -8.67 -5.58 -16.08
C THR A 103 -9.40 -6.23 -17.24
N PRO A 104 -9.19 -5.79 -18.50
CA PRO A 104 -8.39 -4.64 -18.90
C PRO A 104 -9.09 -3.32 -18.53
N THR A 105 -8.36 -2.19 -18.51
CA THR A 105 -8.94 -0.83 -18.40
C THR A 105 -8.83 -0.15 -19.76
N LEU A 106 -9.93 -0.17 -20.53
CA LEU A 106 -10.00 0.40 -21.88
C LEU A 106 -10.98 1.56 -21.90
N THR A 107 -10.73 2.56 -22.73
CA THR A 107 -11.58 3.76 -22.83
C THR A 107 -12.64 3.65 -23.95
N HIS A 108 -12.72 2.51 -24.63
CA HIS A 108 -13.65 2.31 -25.76
C HIS A 108 -15.04 1.90 -25.27
N SER A 109 -16.09 2.38 -25.95
CA SER A 109 -17.50 2.18 -25.56
C SER A 109 -17.91 0.72 -25.46
N SER A 110 -17.34 -0.18 -26.26
CA SER A 110 -17.61 -1.63 -26.19
C SER A 110 -17.28 -2.24 -24.83
N MET A 111 -16.36 -1.62 -24.08
CA MET A 111 -15.98 -2.07 -22.74
C MET A 111 -17.13 -1.89 -21.74
N PHE A 112 -18.02 -0.92 -21.93
CA PHE A 112 -19.19 -0.71 -21.06
C PHE A 112 -20.11 -1.93 -21.03
N TYR A 113 -20.19 -2.66 -22.14
CA TYR A 113 -21.01 -3.87 -22.27
C TYR A 113 -20.24 -5.16 -21.97
N SER A 114 -18.92 -5.06 -21.72
CA SER A 114 -18.06 -6.21 -21.49
C SER A 114 -17.82 -6.40 -19.99
N ARG A 115 -17.86 -7.64 -19.52
CA ARG A 115 -17.48 -7.96 -18.14
C ARG A 115 -15.97 -7.74 -17.96
N GLN A 116 -15.60 -6.93 -16.99
CA GLN A 116 -14.20 -6.74 -16.60
C GLN A 116 -13.75 -7.90 -15.70
N LEU A 117 -12.52 -8.38 -15.90
CA LEU A 117 -11.94 -9.42 -15.06
C LEU A 117 -11.57 -8.81 -13.70
N SER A 118 -12.16 -9.33 -12.64
CA SER A 118 -11.84 -8.95 -11.26
C SER A 118 -10.53 -9.61 -10.83
N ASN A 119 -9.55 -8.81 -10.40
CA ASN A 119 -8.32 -9.28 -9.77
C ASN A 119 -8.30 -8.85 -8.30
N PHE A 120 -7.83 -9.76 -7.46
CA PHE A 120 -7.71 -9.59 -6.03
C PHE A 120 -6.24 -9.66 -5.65
N ASN A 121 -5.81 -8.74 -4.78
CA ASN A 121 -4.46 -8.74 -4.24
C ASN A 121 -4.52 -8.74 -2.71
N LEU A 122 -4.04 -9.81 -2.09
CA LEU A 122 -3.90 -9.93 -0.64
C LEU A 122 -2.47 -9.62 -0.25
N PHE A 123 -2.31 -8.64 0.61
CA PHE A 123 -1.04 -8.31 1.25
C PHE A 123 -0.94 -9.03 2.60
N ILE A 124 0.19 -9.67 2.84
CA ILE A 124 0.53 -10.31 4.11
C ILE A 124 1.91 -9.82 4.53
N HIS A 125 2.02 -9.20 5.70
CA HIS A 125 3.28 -8.80 6.29
C HIS A 125 3.50 -9.54 7.60
N ASN A 126 4.60 -10.29 7.66
CA ASN A 126 5.07 -10.94 8.87
C ASN A 126 5.96 -9.96 9.64
N GLY A 127 5.50 -9.55 10.82
CA GLY A 127 6.19 -8.61 11.71
C GLY A 127 7.50 -9.16 12.27
N ASP A 128 7.59 -10.48 12.47
CA ASP A 128 8.74 -11.16 13.09
C ASP A 128 9.93 -11.16 12.14
N THR A 129 9.72 -11.67 10.93
CA THR A 129 10.75 -11.79 9.88
C THR A 129 10.86 -10.53 9.02
N SER A 130 9.96 -9.55 9.21
CA SER A 130 9.83 -8.35 8.37
C SER A 130 9.62 -8.66 6.89
N THR A 131 9.12 -9.85 6.54
CA THR A 131 8.85 -10.24 5.15
C THR A 131 7.44 -9.87 4.73
N SER A 132 7.30 -9.47 3.48
CA SER A 132 6.00 -9.11 2.89
C SER A 132 5.70 -9.95 1.67
N PHE A 133 4.48 -10.47 1.60
CA PHE A 133 3.96 -11.28 0.50
C PHE A 133 2.80 -10.54 -0.17
N MET A 134 2.75 -10.62 -1.51
CA MET A 134 1.64 -10.13 -2.33
C MET A 134 1.07 -11.32 -3.08
N CYS A 135 -0.16 -11.70 -2.77
CA CYS A 135 -0.86 -12.81 -3.40
C CYS A 135 -1.90 -12.25 -4.37
N LEU A 136 -1.59 -12.31 -5.67
CA LEU A 136 -2.50 -11.86 -6.74
C LEU A 136 -3.23 -13.05 -7.37
N TRP A 137 -4.56 -12.98 -7.49
CA TRP A 137 -5.35 -13.94 -8.26
C TRP A 137 -6.53 -13.27 -8.95
N HIS A 138 -7.02 -13.86 -10.05
CA HIS A 138 -8.18 -13.37 -10.78
C HIS A 138 -9.44 -14.22 -10.54
N GLU A 139 -10.63 -13.67 -10.79
CA GLU A 139 -11.92 -14.36 -10.53
C GLU A 139 -12.04 -15.71 -11.25
N GLY A 140 -11.46 -15.83 -12.45
CA GLY A 140 -11.45 -17.09 -13.20
C GLY A 140 -10.48 -18.18 -12.67
N MET A 141 -9.58 -17.87 -11.74
CA MET A 141 -8.52 -18.77 -11.30
C MET A 141 -8.94 -19.80 -10.24
N ALA A 142 -10.21 -19.79 -9.83
CA ALA A 142 -10.81 -20.86 -9.05
C ALA A 142 -12.32 -20.64 -8.92
N GLY A 143 -13.10 -21.68 -8.60
CA GLY A 143 -14.47 -21.56 -8.07
C GLY A 143 -14.54 -20.88 -6.69
N ARG A 144 -13.87 -19.72 -6.52
CA ARG A 144 -13.65 -18.97 -5.29
C ARG A 144 -14.01 -17.50 -5.53
N GLY A 145 -15.10 -17.02 -4.93
CA GLY A 145 -15.40 -15.58 -4.84
C GLY A 145 -14.38 -14.85 -3.95
N GLY A 146 -14.41 -13.51 -3.95
CA GLY A 146 -13.41 -12.63 -3.30
C GLY A 146 -13.25 -12.74 -1.77
N MET A 147 -13.86 -13.73 -1.10
CA MET A 147 -13.87 -13.89 0.36
C MET A 147 -13.04 -15.09 0.87
N ARG A 148 -12.44 -15.93 0.01
CA ARG A 148 -11.64 -17.08 0.47
C ARG A 148 -10.14 -16.81 0.36
N LEU A 149 -9.43 -17.04 1.47
CA LEU A 149 -7.96 -16.99 1.53
C LEU A 149 -7.34 -18.04 0.58
N PRO A 150 -6.18 -17.74 -0.03
CA PRO A 150 -5.45 -18.70 -0.85
C PRO A 150 -4.93 -19.87 0.02
N PRO A 151 -4.86 -21.10 -0.52
CA PRO A 151 -4.17 -22.20 0.15
C PRO A 151 -2.70 -21.82 0.35
N VAL A 152 -2.24 -21.90 1.59
CA VAL A 152 -0.82 -21.77 1.94
C VAL A 152 -0.14 -23.05 1.45
N PHE A 153 0.72 -22.93 0.45
CA PHE A 153 1.63 -24.00 0.01
C PHE A 153 3.02 -23.77 0.58
#